data_AF-A0A9Q3DV45-F1
#
_entry.id   AF-A0A9Q3DV45-F1
#
_cell.length_a   1.000
_cell.length_b   1.000
_cell.length_c   1.000
_cell.angle_alpha   90.00
_cell.angle_beta   90.00
_cell.angle_gamma   90.00
#
_symmetry.space_group_name_H-M   'P 1'
#
loop_
_entity.id
_entity.type
_entity.pdbx_description
1 polymer ?
#
loop_
_entity_poly.entity_id
_entity_poly.type
_entity_poly.pdbx_seq_one_letter_code
_entity_poly.pdbx_strand_id
1 'polypeptide(L)'
;MPTLLDERTIKLISITQTYFAAMYAVAVWDWIISFPREYRRIWKAPRSLIKVLYYCNRYYTLANLLFVLYGFNSQMTESECVSFYKWEPGLASFTTIFAEAILVVRTYALWGRNKYILVILLSGLTIECVVLFFAVTRFQPVPTRDPLDPNSRGACIAGGGPGGHDWTMAYWVSPIVMDTVMLVLSSIRALQYHRKGVDSSVFQTFLKDGILYYVVVFAVNLINTIFYALPSQALQAINSPMSLLMTSIMCSHIVLSLRGEERKEVEAVSKQWQLNTYLRKKKSENSTSVEKSSGGVVQTIDHDKLFTRDINLEAFTIAPPSILSPHPYTENFNLGTSGMVPNDGVHKKAYGGVKIHIEQGEKYEDVEDDNPKATLTDENV
;
A
#
# COMPACT_ATOMS: atom_id res chain seq x y z
N MET A 1 49.43 -3.76 14.16
CA MET A 1 50.21 -2.90 13.24
C MET A 1 49.28 -2.44 12.14
N PRO A 2 49.32 -1.17 11.73
CA PRO A 2 48.63 -0.71 10.53
C PRO A 2 49.16 -1.49 9.32
N THR A 3 48.33 -2.37 8.77
CA THR A 3 48.65 -3.15 7.56
C THR A 3 48.12 -2.38 6.35
N LEU A 4 48.94 -2.24 5.32
CA LEU A 4 48.51 -1.82 3.99
C LEU A 4 47.24 -2.59 3.58
N LEU A 5 46.31 -1.89 2.94
CA LEU A 5 45.09 -2.51 2.41
C LEU A 5 45.43 -3.69 1.50
N ASP A 6 44.91 -4.87 1.85
CA ASP A 6 45.06 -6.08 1.04
C ASP A 6 44.48 -5.85 -0.36
N GLU A 7 45.16 -6.34 -1.40
CA GLU A 7 44.76 -6.20 -2.81
C GLU A 7 43.35 -6.76 -3.05
N ARG A 8 42.98 -7.81 -2.30
CA ARG A 8 41.63 -8.39 -2.35
C ARG A 8 40.56 -7.42 -1.86
N THR A 9 40.84 -6.66 -0.80
CA THR A 9 39.91 -5.67 -0.24
C THR A 9 39.66 -4.55 -1.23
N ILE A 10 40.72 -4.07 -1.91
CA ILE A 10 40.59 -3.04 -2.96
C ILE A 10 39.71 -3.55 -4.11
N LYS A 11 39.94 -4.78 -4.58
CA LYS A 11 39.11 -5.42 -5.62
C LYS A 11 37.64 -5.55 -5.17
N LEU A 12 37.40 -5.97 -3.93
CA LEU A 12 36.04 -6.08 -3.38
C LEU A 12 35.31 -4.75 -3.33
N ILE A 13 35.99 -3.67 -2.90
CA ILE A 13 35.39 -2.32 -2.88
C ILE A 13 34.97 -1.89 -4.29
N SER A 14 35.81 -2.13 -5.30
CA SER A 14 35.50 -1.80 -6.71
C SER A 14 34.31 -2.59 -7.26
N ILE A 15 34.22 -3.89 -6.92
CA ILE A 15 33.07 -4.74 -7.26
C ILE A 15 31.80 -4.16 -6.63
N THR A 16 31.85 -3.82 -5.34
CA THR A 16 30.71 -3.22 -4.63
C THR A 16 30.28 -1.90 -5.26
N GLN A 17 31.21 -1.00 -5.60
CA GLN A 17 30.88 0.27 -6.28
C GLN A 17 30.14 0.05 -7.60
N THR A 18 30.63 -0.88 -8.42
CA THR A 18 30.02 -1.21 -9.72
C THR A 18 28.64 -1.85 -9.54
N TYR A 19 28.50 -2.73 -8.55
CA TYR A 19 27.24 -3.36 -8.21
C TYR A 19 26.19 -2.34 -7.75
N PHE A 20 26.54 -1.39 -6.89
CA PHE A 20 25.66 -0.30 -6.47
C PHE A 20 25.19 0.56 -7.65
N ALA A 21 26.11 0.91 -8.56
CA ALA A 21 25.77 1.68 -9.75
C ALA A 21 24.81 0.90 -10.69
N ALA A 22 25.04 -0.39 -10.88
CA ALA A 22 24.17 -1.26 -11.68
C ALA A 22 22.77 -1.36 -11.06
N MET A 23 22.68 -1.57 -9.75
CA MET A 23 21.40 -1.65 -9.04
C MET A 23 20.65 -0.31 -9.10
N TYR A 24 21.36 0.82 -9.00
CA TYR A 24 20.75 2.14 -9.20
C TYR A 24 20.17 2.30 -10.62
N ALA A 25 20.90 1.87 -11.65
CA ALA A 25 20.41 1.89 -13.02
C ALA A 25 19.13 1.07 -13.20
N VAL A 26 19.04 -0.10 -12.55
CA VAL A 26 17.81 -0.92 -12.52
C VAL A 26 16.65 -0.18 -11.86
N ALA A 27 16.88 0.51 -10.74
CA ALA A 27 15.84 1.28 -10.06
C ALA A 27 15.33 2.47 -10.89
N VAL A 28 16.23 3.17 -11.57
CA VAL A 28 15.88 4.27 -12.50
C VAL A 28 15.11 3.71 -13.70
N TRP A 29 15.57 2.60 -14.28
CA TRP A 29 14.89 1.92 -15.37
C TRP A 29 13.46 1.53 -14.97
N ASP A 30 13.29 0.88 -13.81
CA ASP A 30 11.98 0.50 -13.28
C ASP A 30 11.05 1.71 -13.10
N TRP A 31 11.60 2.84 -12.64
CA TRP A 31 10.87 4.09 -12.54
C TRP A 31 10.40 4.63 -13.89
N ILE A 32 11.28 4.67 -14.88
CA ILE A 32 10.93 5.16 -16.22
C ILE A 32 9.79 4.33 -16.82
N ILE A 33 9.89 3.00 -16.78
CA ILE A 33 8.86 2.12 -17.36
C ILE A 33 7.55 2.14 -16.56
N SER A 34 7.62 2.39 -15.25
CA SER A 34 6.45 2.47 -14.37
C SER A 34 5.73 3.81 -14.44
N PHE A 35 6.40 4.87 -14.90
CA PHE A 35 5.90 6.24 -14.90
C PHE A 35 4.51 6.42 -15.53
N PRO A 36 4.17 5.82 -16.70
CA PRO A 36 2.84 5.96 -17.28
C PRO A 36 1.72 5.33 -16.43
N ARG A 37 2.04 4.26 -15.69
CA ARG A 37 1.11 3.63 -14.74
C ARG A 37 0.99 4.48 -13.49
N GLU A 38 2.09 5.01 -13.00
CA GLU A 38 2.13 5.89 -11.84
C GLU A 38 1.32 7.17 -12.05
N TYR A 39 1.51 7.85 -13.18
CA TYR A 39 0.76 9.05 -13.51
C TYR A 39 -0.75 8.79 -13.52
N ARG A 40 -1.18 7.67 -14.12
CA ARG A 40 -2.60 7.31 -14.18
C ARG A 40 -3.18 6.89 -12.82
N ARG A 41 -2.43 6.14 -12.01
CA ARG A 41 -2.95 5.45 -10.80
C ARG A 41 -2.65 6.18 -9.49
N ILE A 42 -1.58 6.96 -9.42
CA ILE A 42 -1.14 7.66 -8.21
C ILE A 42 -1.40 9.15 -8.33
N TRP A 43 -0.98 9.78 -9.42
CA TRP A 43 -1.02 11.24 -9.53
C TRP A 43 -2.46 11.75 -9.66
N LYS A 44 -3.25 11.16 -10.55
CA LYS A 44 -4.67 11.51 -10.76
C LYS A 44 -5.61 11.05 -9.63
N ALA A 45 -5.16 10.14 -8.78
CA ALA A 45 -5.96 9.62 -7.69
C ALA A 45 -6.09 10.63 -6.54
N PRO A 46 -7.17 10.55 -5.74
CA PRO A 46 -7.38 11.42 -4.59
C PRO A 46 -6.26 11.28 -3.54
N ARG A 47 -6.16 12.29 -2.68
CA ARG A 47 -5.20 12.27 -1.56
C ARG A 47 -5.55 11.11 -0.62
N SER A 48 -4.55 10.32 -0.27
CA SER A 48 -4.66 9.14 0.59
C SER A 48 -3.32 8.86 1.25
N LEU A 49 -3.33 8.23 2.42
CA LEU A 49 -2.10 7.85 3.13
C LEU A 49 -1.17 7.01 2.25
N ILE A 50 -1.70 6.01 1.55
CA ILE A 50 -0.94 5.16 0.61
C ILE A 50 -0.27 5.99 -0.50
N LYS A 51 -0.90 7.06 -0.99
CA LYS A 51 -0.30 7.94 -2.00
C LYS A 51 0.93 8.66 -1.45
N VAL A 52 0.87 9.16 -0.22
CA VAL A 52 2.01 9.80 0.46
C VAL A 52 3.12 8.78 0.69
N LEU A 53 2.80 7.63 1.28
CA LEU A 53 3.77 6.56 1.54
C LEU A 53 4.43 6.05 0.26
N TYR A 54 3.69 5.94 -0.85
CA TYR A 54 4.25 5.58 -2.15
C TYR A 54 5.28 6.61 -2.62
N TYR A 55 4.99 7.90 -2.51
CA TYR A 55 5.94 8.95 -2.89
C TYR A 55 7.18 8.93 -2.00
N CYS A 56 6.99 8.80 -0.68
CA CYS A 56 8.07 8.64 0.27
C CYS A 56 8.91 7.42 -0.11
N ASN A 57 8.35 6.22 -0.17
CA ASN A 57 9.07 5.01 -0.57
C ASN A 57 9.83 5.22 -1.90
N ARG A 58 9.16 5.62 -2.97
CA ARG A 58 9.78 5.63 -4.31
C ARG A 58 10.80 6.75 -4.50
N TYR A 59 10.40 8.00 -4.28
CA TYR A 59 11.25 9.15 -4.59
C TYR A 59 12.32 9.37 -3.54
N TYR A 60 12.03 9.08 -2.26
CA TYR A 60 13.08 9.13 -1.23
C TYR A 60 14.14 8.06 -1.48
N THR A 61 13.75 6.82 -1.87
CA THR A 61 14.73 5.78 -2.20
C THR A 61 15.64 6.24 -3.34
N LEU A 62 15.08 6.76 -4.44
CA LEU A 62 15.88 7.26 -5.56
C LEU A 62 16.83 8.40 -5.13
N ALA A 63 16.38 9.33 -4.29
CA ALA A 63 17.21 10.41 -3.78
C ALA A 63 18.30 9.92 -2.81
N ASN A 64 17.96 9.00 -1.90
CA ASN A 64 18.89 8.40 -0.96
C ASN A 64 20.05 7.69 -1.69
N LEU A 65 19.76 7.01 -2.80
CA LEU A 65 20.80 6.32 -3.57
C LEU A 65 21.81 7.27 -4.20
N LEU A 66 21.43 8.49 -4.57
CA LEU A 66 22.41 9.49 -5.02
C LEU A 66 23.41 9.83 -3.89
N PHE A 67 22.91 9.93 -2.66
CA PHE A 67 23.74 10.15 -1.48
C PHE A 67 24.66 8.96 -1.21
N VAL A 68 24.14 7.73 -1.30
CA VAL A 68 24.91 6.49 -1.14
C VAL A 68 25.99 6.40 -2.23
N LEU A 69 25.64 6.63 -3.50
CA LEU A 69 26.61 6.62 -4.61
C LEU A 69 27.71 7.66 -4.41
N TYR A 70 27.37 8.84 -3.89
CA TYR A 70 28.36 9.85 -3.52
C TYR A 70 29.31 9.32 -2.44
N GLY A 71 28.82 8.72 -1.36
CA GLY A 71 29.66 8.14 -0.30
C GLY A 71 30.59 7.03 -0.78
N PHE A 72 30.09 6.16 -1.66
CA PHE A 72 30.85 5.02 -2.18
C PHE A 72 31.88 5.39 -3.25
N ASN A 73 31.63 6.44 -4.06
CA ASN A 73 32.52 6.82 -5.18
C ASN A 73 33.37 8.05 -4.90
N SER A 74 33.03 8.86 -3.88
CA SER A 74 33.85 10.00 -3.49
C SER A 74 35.14 9.55 -2.81
N GLN A 75 36.22 10.29 -3.06
CA GLN A 75 37.49 10.11 -2.38
C GLN A 75 37.52 11.05 -1.16
N MET A 76 37.17 10.54 0.00
CA MET A 76 37.10 11.31 1.26
C MET A 76 38.33 11.02 2.13
N THR A 77 38.79 12.01 2.89
CA THR A 77 39.74 11.82 3.99
C THR A 77 39.08 11.09 5.16
N GLU A 78 39.86 10.69 6.18
CA GLU A 78 39.32 10.05 7.38
C GLU A 78 38.33 10.95 8.13
N SER A 79 38.68 12.22 8.34
CA SER A 79 37.84 13.18 9.07
C SER A 79 36.51 13.47 8.35
N GLU A 80 36.55 13.59 7.02
CA GLU A 80 35.36 13.72 6.18
C GLU A 80 34.47 12.47 6.32
N CYS A 81 35.08 11.27 6.30
CA CYS A 81 34.32 10.04 6.38
C CYS A 81 33.69 9.80 7.76
N VAL A 82 34.38 10.12 8.86
CA VAL A 82 33.82 10.01 10.22
C VAL A 82 32.53 10.82 10.39
N SER A 83 32.44 11.97 9.70
CA SER A 83 31.23 12.81 9.69
C SER A 83 30.14 12.28 8.74
N PHE A 84 30.50 11.46 7.77
CA PHE A 84 29.63 11.01 6.69
C PHE A 84 29.03 9.61 6.92
N TYR A 85 29.81 8.62 7.38
CA TYR A 85 29.46 7.21 7.24
C TYR A 85 28.12 6.82 7.90
N LYS A 86 27.71 7.47 9.01
CA LYS A 86 26.44 7.17 9.69
C LYS A 86 25.20 7.66 8.93
N TRP A 87 25.35 8.62 8.03
CA TRP A 87 24.23 9.11 7.23
C TRP A 87 23.70 8.04 6.28
N GLU A 88 24.57 7.20 5.73
CA GLU A 88 24.19 6.13 4.81
C GLU A 88 23.16 5.16 5.42
N PRO A 89 23.44 4.45 6.54
CA PRO A 89 22.47 3.54 7.14
C PRO A 89 21.30 4.31 7.78
N GLY A 90 21.52 5.54 8.23
CA GLY A 90 20.45 6.40 8.76
C GLY A 90 19.39 6.75 7.72
N LEU A 91 19.79 7.13 6.51
CA LEU A 91 18.87 7.41 5.41
C LEU A 91 18.26 6.11 4.85
N ALA A 92 19.02 5.02 4.78
CA ALA A 92 18.48 3.71 4.43
C ALA A 92 17.40 3.22 5.42
N SER A 93 17.50 3.58 6.70
CA SER A 93 16.47 3.28 7.71
C SER A 93 15.12 3.88 7.33
N PHE A 94 15.07 5.14 6.89
CA PHE A 94 13.83 5.78 6.46
C PHE A 94 13.23 5.12 5.22
N THR A 95 14.08 4.71 4.28
CA THR A 95 13.63 3.96 3.10
C THR A 95 12.92 2.67 3.51
N THR A 96 13.52 1.92 4.44
CA THR A 96 12.95 0.70 5.01
C THR A 96 11.62 0.99 5.70
N ILE A 97 11.57 1.99 6.59
CA ILE A 97 10.35 2.38 7.33
C ILE A 97 9.21 2.75 6.38
N PHE A 98 9.48 3.45 5.27
CA PHE A 98 8.43 3.78 4.31
C PHE A 98 7.87 2.56 3.59
N ALA A 99 8.73 1.61 3.22
CA ALA A 99 8.32 0.33 2.64
C ALA A 99 7.48 -0.48 3.64
N GLU A 100 7.95 -0.64 4.87
CA GLU A 100 7.26 -1.34 5.95
C GLU A 100 5.90 -0.71 6.28
N ALA A 101 5.82 0.61 6.32
CA ALA A 101 4.55 1.31 6.54
C ALA A 101 3.50 0.99 5.45
N ILE A 102 3.91 0.84 4.19
CA ILE A 102 3.00 0.41 3.10
C ILE A 102 2.48 -1.00 3.38
N LEU A 103 3.37 -1.92 3.77
CA LEU A 103 3.03 -3.30 4.07
C LEU A 103 2.13 -3.43 5.30
N VAL A 104 2.34 -2.60 6.33
CA VAL A 104 1.48 -2.51 7.53
C VAL A 104 0.08 -2.06 7.15
N VAL A 105 -0.06 -0.96 6.40
CA VAL A 105 -1.37 -0.45 5.94
C VAL A 105 -2.11 -1.51 5.13
N ARG A 106 -1.38 -2.22 4.26
CA ARG A 106 -1.94 -3.30 3.45
C ARG A 106 -2.42 -4.48 4.31
N THR A 107 -1.61 -4.94 5.25
CA THR A 107 -1.96 -6.06 6.15
C THR A 107 -3.17 -5.68 7.02
N TYR A 108 -3.21 -4.45 7.52
CA TYR A 108 -4.35 -3.93 8.27
C TYR A 108 -5.65 -3.93 7.45
N ALA A 109 -5.59 -3.51 6.18
CA ALA A 109 -6.74 -3.55 5.27
C ALA A 109 -7.19 -5.00 5.00
N LEU A 110 -6.26 -5.92 4.80
CA LEU A 110 -6.53 -7.35 4.58
C LEU A 110 -7.27 -8.01 5.76
N TRP A 111 -7.02 -7.53 6.97
CA TRP A 111 -7.70 -7.94 8.20
C TRP A 111 -9.00 -7.17 8.48
N GLY A 112 -9.55 -6.47 7.48
CA GLY A 112 -10.82 -5.76 7.62
C GLY A 112 -10.76 -4.62 8.62
N ARG A 113 -9.60 -3.96 8.73
CA ARG A 113 -9.37 -2.83 9.66
C ARG A 113 -9.54 -3.20 11.14
N ASN A 114 -9.17 -4.41 11.51
CA ASN A 114 -9.19 -4.85 12.89
C ASN A 114 -8.13 -4.09 13.74
N LYS A 115 -8.58 -3.31 14.73
CA LYS A 115 -7.73 -2.49 15.61
C LYS A 115 -6.69 -3.30 16.38
N TYR A 116 -6.98 -4.56 16.74
CA TYR A 116 -6.01 -5.42 17.43
C TYR A 116 -4.81 -5.76 16.54
N ILE A 117 -5.07 -6.07 15.26
CA ILE A 117 -4.02 -6.31 14.28
C ILE A 117 -3.22 -5.03 14.04
N LEU A 118 -3.87 -3.87 14.02
CA LEU A 118 -3.18 -2.59 13.90
C LEU A 118 -2.22 -2.35 15.06
N VAL A 119 -2.64 -2.61 16.31
CA VAL A 119 -1.78 -2.46 17.49
C VAL A 119 -0.56 -3.37 17.40
N ILE A 120 -0.73 -4.64 17.00
CA ILE A 120 0.37 -5.57 16.79
C ILE A 120 1.35 -5.03 15.74
N LEU A 121 0.84 -4.62 14.57
CA LEU A 121 1.68 -4.14 13.47
C LEU A 121 2.41 -2.83 13.82
N LEU A 122 1.74 -1.87 14.46
CA LEU A 122 2.37 -0.62 14.88
C LEU A 122 3.39 -0.82 16.00
N SER A 123 3.13 -1.76 16.92
CA SER A 123 4.11 -2.12 17.95
C SER A 123 5.37 -2.74 17.34
N GLY A 124 5.21 -3.65 16.37
CA GLY A 124 6.33 -4.25 15.63
C GLY A 124 7.13 -3.19 14.88
N LEU A 125 6.46 -2.33 14.11
CA LEU A 125 7.11 -1.22 13.39
C LEU A 125 7.84 -0.25 14.33
N THR A 126 7.26 0.03 15.51
CA THR A 126 7.91 0.92 16.50
C THR A 126 9.17 0.27 17.07
N ILE A 127 9.13 -1.02 17.41
CA ILE A 127 10.29 -1.78 17.87
C ILE A 127 11.37 -1.79 16.78
N GLU A 128 10.99 -2.04 15.53
CA GLU A 128 11.89 -2.02 14.38
C GLU A 128 12.58 -0.65 14.23
N CYS A 129 11.83 0.46 14.26
CA CYS A 129 12.41 1.81 14.22
C CYS A 129 13.46 2.00 15.32
N VAL A 130 13.16 1.60 16.56
CA VAL A 130 14.10 1.70 17.68
C VAL A 130 15.37 0.89 17.41
N VAL A 131 15.23 -0.35 16.93
CA VAL A 131 16.36 -1.23 16.60
C VAL A 131 17.21 -0.64 15.47
N LEU A 132 16.59 -0.18 14.38
CA LEU A 132 17.29 0.42 13.24
C LEU A 132 18.13 1.63 13.67
N PHE A 133 17.52 2.62 14.34
CA PHE A 133 18.23 3.83 14.74
C PHE A 133 19.26 3.58 15.84
N PHE A 134 18.99 2.65 16.77
CA PHE A 134 20.00 2.26 17.75
C PHE A 134 21.19 1.58 17.07
N ALA A 135 20.96 0.67 16.13
CA ALA A 135 22.01 0.01 15.38
C ALA A 135 22.85 0.99 14.55
N VAL A 136 22.24 2.04 13.96
CA VAL A 136 22.94 3.14 13.27
C VAL A 136 24.05 3.76 14.14
N THR A 137 23.82 3.88 15.46
CA THR A 137 24.84 4.43 16.38
C THR A 137 26.06 3.54 16.55
N ARG A 138 25.93 2.25 16.23
CA ARG A 138 26.93 1.20 16.45
C ARG A 138 27.76 0.87 15.22
N PHE A 139 27.32 1.27 14.02
CA PHE A 139 28.14 1.16 12.81
C PHE A 139 29.49 1.86 13.01
N GLN A 140 30.50 1.32 12.33
CA GLN A 140 31.86 1.86 12.29
C GLN A 140 32.25 2.13 10.84
N PRO A 141 33.17 3.07 10.57
CA PRO A 141 33.70 3.24 9.22
C PRO A 141 34.54 2.03 8.83
N VAL A 142 34.31 1.49 7.63
CA VAL A 142 35.14 0.43 7.06
C VAL A 142 36.53 1.00 6.72
N PRO A 143 37.63 0.32 7.07
CA PRO A 143 38.97 0.77 6.71
C PRO A 143 39.18 0.62 5.20
N THR A 144 39.05 1.73 4.48
CA THR A 144 39.24 1.86 3.01
C THR A 144 40.43 2.75 2.65
N ARG A 145 41.15 3.26 3.66
CA ARG A 145 42.28 4.20 3.55
C ARG A 145 43.55 3.58 4.12
N ASP A 146 44.70 4.09 3.70
CA ASP A 146 45.97 3.74 4.31
C ASP A 146 46.05 4.36 5.72
N PRO A 147 46.11 3.56 6.79
CA PRO A 147 46.23 4.06 8.15
C PRO A 147 47.57 4.78 8.44
N LEU A 148 48.56 4.67 7.56
CA LEU A 148 49.87 5.31 7.70
C LEU A 148 49.93 6.72 7.09
N ASP A 149 48.98 7.08 6.23
CA ASP A 149 48.93 8.38 5.57
C ASP A 149 47.63 9.13 5.94
N PRO A 150 47.70 10.20 6.75
CA PRO A 150 46.54 11.03 7.12
C PRO A 150 45.83 11.69 5.93
N ASN A 151 46.51 11.84 4.79
CA ASN A 151 45.96 12.38 3.56
C ASN A 151 45.41 11.29 2.61
N SER A 152 45.49 10.02 3.01
CA SER A 152 44.94 8.91 2.23
C SER A 152 43.43 9.12 2.02
N ARG A 153 43.02 9.04 0.75
CA ARG A 153 41.61 9.22 0.36
C ARG A 153 41.04 7.90 -0.11
N GLY A 154 39.80 7.63 0.28
CA GLY A 154 39.11 6.40 -0.07
C GLY A 154 37.59 6.55 0.01
N ALA A 155 36.88 5.49 -0.37
CA ALA A 155 35.42 5.42 -0.24
C ALA A 155 35.00 5.54 1.24
N CYS A 156 33.81 6.06 1.51
CA CYS A 156 33.27 6.10 2.87
C CYS A 156 32.09 5.14 3.00
N ILE A 157 32.30 4.05 3.75
CA ILE A 157 31.36 2.95 3.88
C ILE A 157 31.13 2.65 5.37
N ALA A 158 29.87 2.44 5.75
CA ALA A 158 29.51 1.95 7.08
C ALA A 158 29.58 0.42 7.12
N GLY A 159 30.24 -0.13 8.14
CA GLY A 159 30.36 -1.57 8.36
C GLY A 159 30.10 -1.94 9.81
N GLY A 160 30.01 -3.25 10.06
CA GLY A 160 30.00 -3.81 11.41
C GLY A 160 31.35 -3.63 12.10
N GLY A 161 31.36 -3.63 13.44
CA GLY A 161 32.60 -3.58 14.19
C GLY A 161 33.43 -4.88 14.07
N PRO A 162 34.65 -4.90 14.62
CA PRO A 162 35.52 -6.06 14.57
C PRO A 162 34.89 -7.26 15.30
N GLY A 163 34.65 -8.35 14.56
CA GLY A 163 34.14 -9.60 15.13
C GLY A 163 32.70 -9.95 14.74
N GLY A 164 31.96 -9.09 14.03
CA GLY A 164 30.70 -9.47 13.37
C GLY A 164 29.49 -9.79 14.28
N HIS A 165 29.65 -9.79 15.60
CA HIS A 165 28.60 -10.09 16.59
C HIS A 165 28.01 -8.82 17.23
N ASP A 166 27.91 -7.74 16.45
CA ASP A 166 27.46 -6.44 16.94
C ASP A 166 25.96 -6.21 16.68
N TRP A 167 25.42 -5.19 17.36
CA TRP A 167 24.09 -4.62 17.13
C TRP A 167 23.81 -4.25 15.66
N THR A 168 24.83 -4.17 14.81
CA THR A 168 24.66 -3.95 13.36
C THR A 168 24.01 -5.14 12.65
N MET A 169 24.09 -6.37 13.17
CA MET A 169 23.29 -7.49 12.67
C MET A 169 21.79 -7.29 12.93
N ALA A 170 21.44 -6.70 14.08
CA ALA A 170 20.05 -6.46 14.45
C ALA A 170 19.34 -5.53 13.45
N TYR A 171 20.09 -4.63 12.80
CA TYR A 171 19.61 -3.77 11.72
C TYR A 171 19.00 -4.54 10.54
N TRP A 172 19.58 -5.69 10.19
CA TRP A 172 19.13 -6.51 9.06
C TRP A 172 18.15 -7.60 9.47
N VAL A 173 18.21 -8.04 10.73
CA VAL A 173 17.28 -9.02 11.28
C VAL A 173 15.92 -8.40 11.58
N SER A 174 15.86 -7.12 12.00
CA SER A 174 14.59 -6.51 12.40
C SER A 174 13.53 -6.46 11.28
N PRO A 175 13.85 -6.06 10.02
CA PRO A 175 12.86 -6.09 8.94
C PRO A 175 12.41 -7.52 8.61
N ILE A 176 13.31 -8.52 8.69
CA ILE A 176 12.95 -9.93 8.47
C ILE A 176 11.88 -10.40 9.47
N VAL A 177 12.02 -10.00 10.74
CA VAL A 177 11.03 -10.35 11.76
C VAL A 177 9.68 -9.73 11.42
N MET A 178 9.66 -8.47 11.01
CA MET A 178 8.43 -7.76 10.64
C MET A 178 7.79 -8.34 9.36
N ASP A 179 8.59 -8.58 8.32
CA ASP A 179 8.22 -9.29 7.08
C ASP A 179 7.58 -10.65 7.39
N THR A 180 8.18 -11.41 8.29
CA THR A 180 7.68 -12.74 8.69
C THR A 180 6.31 -12.63 9.36
N VAL A 181 6.14 -11.68 10.28
CA VAL A 181 4.84 -11.42 10.93
C VAL A 181 3.78 -11.09 9.88
N MET A 182 4.07 -10.19 8.94
CA MET A 182 3.13 -9.81 7.90
C MET A 182 2.84 -10.94 6.90
N LEU A 183 3.85 -11.73 6.54
CA LEU A 183 3.70 -12.91 5.69
C LEU A 183 2.80 -13.96 6.35
N VAL A 184 3.01 -14.24 7.64
CA VAL A 184 2.19 -15.19 8.41
C VAL A 184 0.74 -14.70 8.50
N LEU A 185 0.53 -13.44 8.90
CA LEU A 185 -0.81 -12.85 8.99
C LEU A 185 -1.53 -12.85 7.63
N SER A 186 -0.83 -12.54 6.55
CA SER A 186 -1.37 -12.55 5.19
C SER A 186 -1.72 -13.96 4.74
N SER A 187 -0.87 -14.95 5.04
CA SER A 187 -1.08 -16.35 4.69
C SER A 187 -2.24 -16.97 5.47
N ILE A 188 -2.35 -16.68 6.77
CA ILE A 188 -3.50 -17.11 7.60
C ILE A 188 -4.80 -16.59 6.99
N ARG A 189 -4.84 -15.30 6.62
CA ARG A 189 -6.03 -14.71 6.02
C ARG A 189 -6.36 -15.35 4.67
N ALA A 190 -5.34 -15.62 3.85
CA ALA A 190 -5.52 -16.29 2.57
C ALA A 190 -6.16 -17.67 2.72
N LEU A 191 -5.66 -18.47 3.66
CA LEU A 191 -6.20 -19.80 3.97
C LEU A 191 -7.63 -19.73 4.52
N GLN A 192 -7.94 -18.76 5.37
CA GLN A 192 -9.29 -18.57 5.91
C GLN A 192 -10.32 -18.30 4.81
N TYR A 193 -9.99 -17.44 3.84
CA TYR A 193 -10.89 -17.13 2.73
C TYR A 193 -11.03 -18.30 1.76
N HIS A 194 -9.94 -18.99 1.45
CA HIS A 194 -9.97 -20.19 0.62
C HIS A 194 -10.88 -21.27 1.25
N ARG A 195 -10.76 -21.51 2.56
CA ARG A 195 -11.61 -22.47 3.30
C ARG A 195 -13.08 -22.08 3.32
N LYS A 196 -13.41 -20.79 3.27
CA LYS A 196 -14.80 -20.29 3.21
C LYS A 196 -15.42 -20.37 1.82
N GLY A 197 -14.70 -20.87 0.81
CA GLY A 197 -15.22 -20.98 -0.57
C GLY A 197 -15.54 -19.64 -1.21
N VAL A 198 -14.88 -18.55 -0.78
CA VAL A 198 -15.09 -17.22 -1.37
C VAL A 198 -14.35 -17.16 -2.70
N ASP A 199 -15.10 -17.32 -3.79
CA ASP A 199 -14.57 -17.31 -5.14
C ASP A 199 -14.60 -15.88 -5.73
N SER A 200 -13.71 -15.03 -5.21
CA SER A 200 -13.44 -13.70 -5.81
C SER A 200 -12.07 -13.75 -6.47
N SER A 201 -12.07 -13.68 -7.81
CA SER A 201 -10.84 -13.66 -8.62
C SER A 201 -9.94 -12.47 -8.27
N VAL A 202 -10.54 -11.34 -7.91
CA VAL A 202 -9.84 -10.12 -7.47
C VAL A 202 -9.13 -10.36 -6.14
N PHE A 203 -9.84 -10.94 -5.17
CA PHE A 203 -9.28 -11.22 -3.85
C PHE A 203 -8.20 -12.32 -3.87
N GLN A 204 -8.39 -13.36 -4.69
CA GLN A 204 -7.38 -14.41 -4.88
C GLN A 204 -6.11 -13.89 -5.57
N THR A 205 -6.24 -13.03 -6.57
CA THR A 205 -5.09 -12.39 -7.23
C THR A 205 -4.37 -11.45 -6.26
N PHE A 206 -5.13 -10.64 -5.51
CA PHE A 206 -4.60 -9.75 -4.49
C PHE A 206 -3.79 -10.49 -3.41
N LEU A 207 -4.23 -11.69 -3.02
CA LEU A 207 -3.52 -12.55 -2.09
C LEU A 207 -2.32 -13.26 -2.72
N LYS A 208 -2.46 -13.83 -3.92
CA LYS A 208 -1.37 -14.54 -4.60
C LYS A 208 -0.22 -13.61 -4.93
N ASP A 209 -0.51 -12.51 -5.63
CA ASP A 209 0.49 -11.51 -5.97
C ASP A 209 1.05 -10.93 -4.67
N GLY A 210 0.13 -10.60 -3.76
CA GLY A 210 0.38 -10.14 -2.42
C GLY A 210 1.40 -10.89 -1.58
N ILE A 211 1.29 -12.21 -1.54
CA ILE A 211 2.15 -13.11 -0.76
C ILE A 211 3.50 -13.28 -1.47
N LEU A 212 3.51 -13.35 -2.80
CA LEU A 212 4.75 -13.41 -3.57
C LEU A 212 5.66 -12.22 -3.26
N TYR A 213 5.10 -11.02 -3.08
CA TYR A 213 5.88 -9.85 -2.67
C TYR A 213 6.58 -10.06 -1.33
N TYR A 214 5.85 -10.50 -0.30
CA TYR A 214 6.44 -10.77 1.02
C TYR A 214 7.52 -11.85 0.96
N VAL A 215 7.31 -12.90 0.17
CA VAL A 215 8.31 -13.97 -0.02
C VAL A 215 9.60 -13.43 -0.66
N VAL A 216 9.48 -12.60 -1.69
CA VAL A 216 10.65 -12.01 -2.37
C VAL A 216 11.38 -11.04 -1.44
N VAL A 217 10.68 -10.13 -0.77
CA VAL A 217 11.28 -9.17 0.16
C VAL A 217 11.99 -9.90 1.31
N PHE A 218 11.32 -10.88 1.93
CA PHE A 218 11.92 -11.73 2.94
C PHE A 218 13.18 -12.45 2.43
N ALA A 219 13.14 -13.03 1.22
CA ALA A 219 14.27 -13.75 0.66
C ALA A 219 15.48 -12.83 0.42
N VAL A 220 15.27 -11.63 -0.12
CA VAL A 220 16.37 -10.68 -0.37
C VAL A 220 16.94 -10.15 0.95
N ASN A 221 16.09 -9.86 1.94
CA ASN A 221 16.53 -9.45 3.28
C ASN A 221 17.29 -10.58 3.99
N LEU A 222 16.85 -11.83 3.84
CA LEU A 222 17.52 -13.01 4.37
C LEU A 222 18.90 -13.21 3.73
N ILE A 223 18.99 -13.13 2.40
CA ILE A 223 20.28 -13.19 1.69
C ILE A 223 21.20 -12.08 2.21
N ASN A 224 20.71 -10.86 2.37
CA ASN A 224 21.50 -9.76 2.90
C ASN A 224 22.01 -10.02 4.33
N THR A 225 21.17 -10.58 5.19
CA THR A 225 21.57 -10.97 6.55
C THR A 225 22.65 -12.06 6.55
N ILE A 226 22.57 -13.03 5.63
CA ILE A 226 23.60 -14.05 5.45
C ILE A 226 24.94 -13.43 5.03
N PHE A 227 24.93 -12.49 4.07
CA PHE A 227 26.13 -11.74 3.69
C PHE A 227 26.70 -10.95 4.87
N TYR A 228 25.83 -10.37 5.70
CA TYR A 228 26.24 -9.62 6.87
C TYR A 228 26.84 -10.49 7.99
N ALA A 229 26.51 -11.78 8.04
CA ALA A 229 27.13 -12.75 8.94
C ALA A 229 28.55 -13.17 8.52
N LEU A 230 29.03 -12.74 7.35
CA LEU A 230 30.38 -13.05 6.88
C LEU A 230 31.44 -12.23 7.64
N PRO A 231 32.65 -12.78 7.84
CA PRO A 231 33.71 -12.13 8.63
C PRO A 231 34.34 -10.91 7.93
N SER A 232 34.20 -10.76 6.62
CA SER A 232 34.78 -9.64 5.87
C SER A 232 33.80 -8.47 5.81
N GLN A 233 34.17 -7.33 6.41
CA GLN A 233 33.36 -6.10 6.39
C GLN A 233 33.04 -5.61 4.98
N ALA A 234 33.95 -5.82 4.01
CA ALA A 234 33.71 -5.46 2.61
C ALA A 234 32.65 -6.35 1.95
N LEU A 235 32.54 -7.62 2.37
CA LEU A 235 31.49 -8.54 1.88
C LEU A 235 30.14 -8.30 2.56
N GLN A 236 30.13 -7.82 3.81
CA GLN A 236 28.89 -7.54 4.54
C GLN A 236 28.00 -6.53 3.83
N ALA A 237 28.59 -5.49 3.23
CA ALA A 237 27.87 -4.41 2.58
C ALA A 237 27.50 -4.69 1.11
N ILE A 238 27.92 -5.83 0.53
CA ILE A 238 27.78 -6.05 -0.91
C ILE A 238 26.32 -6.16 -1.36
N ASN A 239 25.47 -6.79 -0.55
CA ASN A 239 24.08 -7.10 -0.91
C ASN A 239 23.07 -6.07 -0.38
N SER A 240 23.52 -5.06 0.37
CA SER A 240 22.65 -4.01 0.89
C SER A 240 21.88 -3.22 -0.18
N PRO A 241 22.44 -2.87 -1.37
CA PRO A 241 21.69 -2.11 -2.36
C PRO A 241 20.59 -2.97 -2.98
N MET A 242 20.81 -4.29 -3.08
CA MET A 242 19.80 -5.22 -3.60
C MET A 242 18.59 -5.30 -2.67
N SER A 243 18.84 -5.48 -1.37
CA SER A 243 17.79 -5.49 -0.35
C SER A 243 16.99 -4.18 -0.36
N LEU A 244 17.67 -3.04 -0.31
CA LEU A 244 16.98 -1.74 -0.28
C LEU A 244 16.14 -1.50 -1.54
N LEU A 245 16.73 -1.77 -2.72
CA LEU A 245 16.11 -1.47 -4.00
C LEU A 245 14.99 -2.43 -4.37
N MET A 246 15.21 -3.73 -4.17
CA MET A 246 14.18 -4.71 -4.45
C MET A 246 12.97 -4.46 -3.54
N THR A 247 13.18 -4.18 -2.26
CA THR A 247 12.09 -3.86 -1.33
C THR A 247 11.30 -2.64 -1.79
N SER A 248 11.97 -1.55 -2.18
CA SER A 248 11.31 -0.33 -2.65
C SER A 248 10.57 -0.53 -3.99
N ILE A 249 11.17 -1.25 -4.94
CA ILE A 249 10.55 -1.59 -6.24
C ILE A 249 9.31 -2.45 -6.00
N MET A 250 9.42 -3.52 -5.22
CA MET A 250 8.31 -4.42 -4.91
C MET A 250 7.17 -3.69 -4.18
N CYS A 251 7.49 -2.83 -3.21
CA CYS A 251 6.51 -1.97 -2.55
C CYS A 251 5.85 -0.95 -3.48
N SER A 252 6.56 -0.50 -4.52
CA SER A 252 5.96 0.38 -5.54
C SER A 252 5.01 -0.40 -6.45
N HIS A 253 5.41 -1.58 -6.92
CA HIS A 253 4.59 -2.42 -7.81
C HIS A 253 3.32 -2.94 -7.14
N ILE A 254 3.38 -3.30 -5.87
CA ILE A 254 2.20 -3.77 -5.14
C ILE A 254 1.13 -2.68 -5.04
N VAL A 255 1.53 -1.43 -4.74
CA VAL A 255 0.61 -0.28 -4.71
C VAL A 255 0.06 0.01 -6.11
N LEU A 256 0.90 -0.06 -7.14
CA LEU A 256 0.47 0.16 -8.52
C LEU A 256 -0.48 -0.93 -9.03
N SER A 257 -0.25 -2.20 -8.70
CA SER A 257 -1.12 -3.34 -9.07
C SER A 257 -2.47 -3.20 -8.38
N LEU A 258 -2.49 -3.01 -7.06
CA LEU A 258 -3.68 -2.76 -6.26
C LEU A 258 -4.62 -1.73 -6.89
N ARG A 259 -4.09 -0.54 -7.20
CA ARG A 259 -4.88 0.54 -7.82
C ARG A 259 -5.30 0.25 -9.27
N GLY A 260 -4.54 -0.61 -9.96
CA GLY A 260 -4.94 -1.08 -11.28
C GLY A 260 -6.17 -1.96 -11.20
N GLU A 261 -6.23 -2.80 -10.18
CA GLU A 261 -7.27 -3.81 -10.01
C GLU A 261 -8.56 -3.15 -9.48
N GLU A 262 -8.44 -2.25 -8.49
CA GLU A 262 -9.54 -1.39 -8.03
C GLU A 262 -10.21 -0.63 -9.18
N ARG A 263 -9.41 -0.05 -10.09
CA ARG A 263 -9.94 0.68 -11.25
C ARG A 263 -10.68 -0.23 -12.23
N LYS A 264 -10.15 -1.42 -12.52
CA LYS A 264 -10.81 -2.39 -13.42
C LYS A 264 -12.16 -2.83 -12.84
N GLU A 265 -12.24 -3.02 -11.53
CA GLU A 265 -13.47 -3.41 -10.85
C GLU A 265 -14.54 -2.31 -10.94
N VAL A 266 -14.17 -1.06 -10.64
CA VAL A 266 -15.07 0.10 -10.78
C VAL A 266 -15.56 0.24 -12.23
N GLU A 267 -14.69 0.04 -13.22
CA GLU A 267 -15.07 0.04 -14.63
C GLU A 267 -16.02 -1.11 -15.00
N ALA A 268 -15.82 -2.31 -14.45
CA ALA A 268 -16.69 -3.45 -14.69
C ALA A 268 -18.10 -3.22 -14.11
N VAL A 269 -18.19 -2.71 -12.88
CA VAL A 269 -19.46 -2.34 -12.24
C VAL A 269 -20.18 -1.26 -13.03
N SER A 270 -19.46 -0.23 -13.48
CA SER A 270 -20.04 0.86 -14.29
C SER A 270 -20.60 0.34 -15.62
N LYS A 271 -19.88 -0.52 -16.35
CA LYS A 271 -20.36 -1.13 -17.59
C LYS A 271 -21.59 -2.01 -17.36
N GLN A 272 -21.59 -2.78 -16.27
CA GLN A 272 -22.72 -3.63 -15.93
C GLN A 272 -23.96 -2.81 -15.59
N TRP A 273 -23.80 -1.71 -14.85
CA TRP A 273 -24.89 -0.78 -14.57
C TRP A 273 -25.44 -0.15 -15.85
N GLN A 274 -24.57 0.33 -16.75
CA GLN A 274 -24.98 0.88 -18.05
C GLN A 274 -25.76 -0.13 -18.89
N LEU A 275 -25.30 -1.39 -18.93
CA LEU A 275 -25.98 -2.46 -19.64
C LEU A 275 -27.37 -2.73 -19.05
N ASN A 276 -27.48 -2.84 -17.73
CA ASN A 276 -28.75 -3.07 -17.05
C ASN A 276 -29.75 -1.93 -17.29
N THR A 277 -29.29 -0.68 -17.26
CA THR A 277 -30.12 0.50 -17.57
C THR A 277 -30.59 0.48 -19.02
N TYR A 278 -29.72 0.13 -19.98
CA TYR A 278 -30.09 -0.01 -21.40
C TYR A 278 -31.14 -1.12 -21.60
N LEU A 279 -30.94 -2.29 -20.98
CA LEU A 279 -31.88 -3.41 -21.07
C LEU A 279 -33.25 -3.06 -20.46
N ARG A 280 -33.29 -2.32 -19.35
CA ARG A 280 -34.54 -1.82 -18.76
C ARG A 280 -35.28 -0.87 -19.70
N LYS A 281 -34.59 0.07 -20.33
CA LYS A 281 -35.19 1.00 -21.31
C LYS A 281 -35.74 0.26 -22.52
N LYS A 282 -34.97 -0.67 -23.10
CA LYS A 282 -35.44 -1.50 -24.22
C LYS A 282 -36.64 -2.37 -23.86
N LYS A 283 -36.68 -2.90 -22.64
CA LYS A 283 -37.85 -3.65 -22.13
C LYS A 283 -39.08 -2.74 -21.99
N SER A 284 -38.92 -1.50 -21.52
CA SER A 284 -40.07 -0.57 -21.42
C SER A 284 -40.58 -0.16 -22.80
N GLU A 285 -39.69 0.08 -23.77
CA GLU A 285 -40.03 0.37 -25.18
C GLU A 285 -40.74 -0.82 -25.86
N ASN A 286 -40.28 -2.05 -25.61
CA ASN A 286 -40.94 -3.26 -26.09
C ASN A 286 -42.30 -3.50 -25.39
N SER A 287 -42.45 -3.15 -24.11
CA SER A 287 -43.72 -3.30 -23.39
C SER A 287 -44.77 -2.29 -23.87
N THR A 288 -44.36 -1.05 -24.16
CA THR A 288 -45.26 -0.02 -24.71
C THR A 288 -45.66 -0.28 -26.17
N SER A 289 -44.85 -1.01 -26.94
CA SER A 289 -45.21 -1.45 -28.29
C SER A 289 -46.12 -2.68 -28.30
N VAL A 290 -46.02 -3.57 -27.29
CA VAL A 290 -46.96 -4.69 -27.10
C VAL A 290 -48.33 -4.21 -26.59
N GLU A 291 -48.39 -3.25 -25.66
CA GLU A 291 -49.66 -2.65 -25.19
C GLU A 291 -50.41 -1.90 -26.29
N LYS A 292 -49.71 -1.32 -27.28
CA LYS A 292 -50.35 -0.72 -28.46
C LYS A 292 -50.88 -1.76 -29.46
N SER A 293 -50.54 -3.04 -29.31
CA SER A 293 -50.88 -4.10 -30.26
C SER A 293 -51.85 -5.16 -29.73
N SER A 294 -52.22 -5.16 -28.44
CA SER A 294 -53.24 -6.07 -27.92
C SER A 294 -53.90 -5.53 -26.66
N GLY A 295 -55.22 -5.35 -26.70
CA GLY A 295 -56.02 -5.30 -25.49
C GLY A 295 -56.02 -6.69 -24.84
N GLY A 296 -55.32 -6.84 -23.72
CA GLY A 296 -55.29 -8.10 -22.98
C GLY A 296 -54.30 -8.11 -21.81
N VAL A 297 -54.88 -8.05 -20.60
CA VAL A 297 -54.41 -8.49 -19.26
C VAL A 297 -52.90 -8.67 -19.04
N VAL A 298 -52.31 -7.79 -18.21
CA VAL A 298 -50.94 -7.90 -17.70
C VAL A 298 -50.90 -8.75 -16.43
N GLN A 299 -50.11 -9.83 -16.46
CA GLN A 299 -49.71 -10.61 -15.27
C GLN A 299 -48.33 -10.13 -14.81
N THR A 300 -48.24 -9.65 -13.56
CA THR A 300 -46.99 -9.22 -12.91
C THR A 300 -46.26 -10.43 -12.34
N ILE A 301 -45.02 -10.67 -12.80
CA ILE A 301 -44.09 -11.63 -12.19
C ILE A 301 -43.02 -10.84 -11.45
N ASP A 302 -42.96 -11.04 -10.14
CA ASP A 302 -42.04 -10.43 -9.19
C ASP A 302 -40.65 -11.11 -9.24
N HIS A 303 -39.60 -10.31 -9.41
CA HIS A 303 -38.21 -10.76 -9.48
C HIS A 303 -37.31 -9.93 -8.53
N ASP A 304 -37.77 -9.65 -7.31
CA ASP A 304 -37.01 -8.92 -6.28
C ASP A 304 -36.03 -9.79 -5.45
N LYS A 305 -35.53 -10.93 -5.97
CA LYS A 305 -34.64 -11.83 -5.20
C LYS A 305 -33.26 -12.12 -5.78
N LEU A 306 -32.76 -11.36 -6.75
CA LEU A 306 -31.37 -11.50 -7.19
C LEU A 306 -30.61 -10.18 -7.11
N PHE A 307 -29.48 -10.23 -6.39
CA PHE A 307 -28.44 -9.21 -6.24
C PHE A 307 -28.52 -8.27 -5.04
N THR A 308 -28.38 -8.86 -3.85
CA THR A 308 -27.63 -8.25 -2.74
C THR A 308 -26.47 -9.18 -2.37
N ARG A 309 -25.34 -9.00 -3.05
CA ARG A 309 -24.03 -9.43 -2.55
C ARG A 309 -23.16 -8.18 -2.51
N ASP A 310 -23.44 -7.35 -1.52
CA ASP A 310 -22.62 -6.18 -1.20
C ASP A 310 -21.28 -6.68 -0.65
N ILE A 311 -20.26 -6.64 -1.50
CA ILE A 311 -18.87 -6.62 -1.03
C ILE A 311 -18.59 -5.16 -0.65
N ASN A 312 -18.50 -4.90 0.65
CA ASN A 312 -18.21 -3.57 1.15
C ASN A 312 -16.73 -3.21 0.88
N LEU A 313 -16.51 -2.42 -0.19
CA LEU A 313 -15.20 -1.93 -0.64
C LEU A 313 -14.68 -0.71 0.15
N GLU A 314 -15.45 -0.15 1.09
CA GLU A 314 -14.98 0.95 1.95
C GLU A 314 -13.76 0.55 2.80
N ALA A 315 -13.50 -0.75 2.96
CA ALA A 315 -12.30 -1.26 3.62
C ALA A 315 -10.99 -0.87 2.93
N PHE A 316 -11.02 -0.53 1.63
CA PHE A 316 -9.83 -0.25 0.82
C PHE A 316 -9.59 1.24 0.53
N THR A 317 -10.60 2.11 0.73
CA THR A 317 -10.46 3.56 0.62
C THR A 317 -10.03 4.18 1.95
N ILE A 318 -8.79 4.68 2.04
CA ILE A 318 -8.31 5.47 3.20
C ILE A 318 -8.74 6.94 3.03
N ALA A 319 -10.02 7.18 2.81
CA ALA A 319 -10.62 8.51 2.78
C ALA A 319 -11.85 8.54 3.70
N PRO A 320 -12.10 9.63 4.44
CA PRO A 320 -13.30 9.76 5.28
C PRO A 320 -14.59 9.77 4.44
N PRO A 321 -15.76 9.40 5.01
CA PRO A 321 -17.00 9.08 4.26
C PRO A 321 -17.70 10.26 3.58
N SER A 322 -17.06 11.41 3.45
CA SER A 322 -17.68 12.63 2.94
C SER A 322 -16.80 13.23 1.86
N ILE A 323 -16.88 12.68 0.64
CA ILE A 323 -16.74 13.32 -0.69
C ILE A 323 -17.06 12.19 -1.68
N LEU A 324 -18.34 11.79 -1.74
CA LEU A 324 -18.88 11.26 -3.00
C LEU A 324 -19.46 12.48 -3.72
N SER A 325 -18.65 13.11 -4.55
CA SER A 325 -19.19 14.09 -5.50
C SER A 325 -20.18 13.34 -6.40
N PRO A 326 -21.42 13.83 -6.59
CA PRO A 326 -22.34 13.19 -7.52
C PRO A 326 -21.73 13.23 -8.93
N HIS A 327 -21.71 12.07 -9.59
CA HIS A 327 -21.29 11.94 -10.98
C HIS A 327 -22.07 12.92 -11.88
N PRO A 328 -21.43 13.55 -12.88
CA PRO A 328 -22.06 14.58 -13.69
C PRO A 328 -22.83 13.97 -14.86
N TYR A 329 -23.85 13.14 -14.59
CA TYR A 329 -24.85 12.75 -15.60
C TYR A 329 -26.17 12.42 -14.90
N THR A 330 -26.80 13.45 -14.33
CA THR A 330 -28.24 13.44 -14.05
C THR A 330 -28.90 14.36 -15.08
N GLU A 331 -29.16 13.85 -16.27
CA GLU A 331 -30.10 14.48 -17.19
C GLU A 331 -31.52 14.23 -16.67
N ASN A 332 -32.12 15.26 -16.07
CA ASN A 332 -33.55 15.31 -15.85
C ASN A 332 -34.22 15.57 -17.21
N PHE A 333 -34.87 14.54 -17.75
CA PHE A 333 -35.69 14.63 -18.93
C PHE A 333 -37.01 15.32 -18.55
N ASN A 334 -37.19 16.59 -18.92
CA ASN A 334 -38.50 17.26 -18.93
C ASN A 334 -38.74 17.87 -20.31
N LEU A 335 -39.75 17.33 -21.01
CA LEU A 335 -40.32 17.92 -22.21
C LEU A 335 -41.07 19.21 -21.86
N GLY A 336 -40.86 20.30 -22.61
CA GLY A 336 -41.75 21.46 -22.57
C GLY A 336 -41.18 22.77 -23.10
N THR A 337 -41.50 23.08 -24.36
CA THR A 337 -41.84 24.41 -24.92
C THR A 337 -40.86 25.60 -24.86
N SER A 338 -40.40 25.99 -26.06
CA SER A 338 -40.42 27.33 -26.68
C SER A 338 -39.67 28.52 -26.06
N GLY A 339 -38.75 29.11 -26.85
CA GLY A 339 -38.68 30.57 -27.05
C GLY A 339 -37.49 31.35 -26.46
N MET A 340 -36.64 31.85 -27.36
CA MET A 340 -35.87 33.12 -27.37
C MET A 340 -34.92 33.52 -26.21
N VAL A 341 -33.72 33.94 -26.64
CA VAL A 341 -32.63 34.64 -25.93
C VAL A 341 -32.84 36.17 -26.15
N PRO A 342 -32.59 37.11 -25.20
CA PRO A 342 -31.24 37.66 -24.98
C PRO A 342 -30.83 38.20 -23.58
N ASN A 343 -29.52 38.12 -23.33
CA ASN A 343 -28.56 39.02 -22.65
C ASN A 343 -28.98 39.96 -21.48
N ASP A 344 -28.27 39.88 -20.34
CA ASP A 344 -27.40 40.94 -19.75
C ASP A 344 -27.22 40.82 -18.21
N GLY A 345 -25.96 40.98 -17.77
CA GLY A 345 -25.51 41.79 -16.63
C GLY A 345 -26.09 41.69 -15.20
N VAL A 346 -25.16 41.41 -14.26
CA VAL A 346 -25.02 42.06 -12.93
C VAL A 346 -25.77 41.48 -11.69
N HIS A 347 -24.94 41.15 -10.69
CA HIS A 347 -25.15 40.99 -9.24
C HIS A 347 -26.45 41.53 -8.59
N LYS A 348 -27.07 40.74 -7.71
CA LYS A 348 -27.10 40.93 -6.23
C LYS A 348 -27.91 39.87 -5.48
N LYS A 349 -27.54 39.73 -4.20
CA LYS A 349 -28.04 38.82 -3.15
C LYS A 349 -29.51 39.01 -2.76
N ALA A 350 -29.99 37.94 -2.11
CA ALA A 350 -31.08 37.79 -1.14
C ALA A 350 -32.48 37.55 -1.71
N TYR A 351 -33.14 36.47 -1.28
CA TYR A 351 -34.42 36.49 -0.55
C TYR A 351 -34.85 35.08 -0.12
N GLY A 352 -35.58 35.01 1.01
CA GLY A 352 -36.69 34.08 1.16
C GLY A 352 -36.45 32.82 1.99
N GLY A 353 -36.36 32.97 3.31
CA GLY A 353 -36.54 31.83 4.21
C GLY A 353 -37.95 31.26 4.10
N VAL A 354 -38.04 30.00 3.67
CA VAL A 354 -39.26 29.18 3.75
C VAL A 354 -39.11 28.26 4.96
N LYS A 355 -40.04 28.39 5.91
CA LYS A 355 -40.19 27.50 7.07
C LYS A 355 -40.55 26.09 6.57
N ILE A 356 -39.79 25.09 7.01
CA ILE A 356 -40.17 23.68 6.88
C ILE A 356 -40.70 23.23 8.25
N HIS A 357 -41.98 22.87 8.30
CA HIS A 357 -42.56 22.14 9.41
C HIS A 357 -41.98 20.72 9.42
N ILE A 358 -41.38 20.33 10.55
CA ILE A 358 -40.97 18.95 10.81
C ILE A 358 -42.17 18.28 11.49
N GLU A 359 -42.88 17.41 10.77
CA GLU A 359 -43.76 16.41 11.40
C GLU A 359 -42.87 15.30 11.97
N GLN A 360 -42.96 15.11 13.28
CA GLN A 360 -42.34 14.01 14.01
C GLN A 360 -43.09 12.72 13.69
N GLY A 361 -42.43 11.78 13.01
CA GLY A 361 -42.88 10.40 12.89
C GLY A 361 -42.59 9.64 14.19
N GLU A 362 -43.66 9.08 14.76
CA GLU A 362 -43.70 8.30 16.00
C GLU A 362 -42.90 7.00 15.93
N LYS A 363 -42.52 6.52 17.12
CA LYS A 363 -41.81 5.27 17.38
C LYS A 363 -42.65 4.05 16.99
N TYR A 364 -41.99 3.06 16.38
CA TYR A 364 -42.49 1.68 16.34
C TYR A 364 -42.30 1.05 17.73
N GLU A 365 -43.39 0.66 18.38
CA GLU A 365 -43.42 -0.25 19.52
C GLU A 365 -43.55 -1.70 19.05
N ASP A 366 -42.89 -2.58 19.81
CA ASP A 366 -42.76 -4.02 19.62
C ASP A 366 -44.11 -4.73 19.70
N VAL A 367 -44.36 -5.65 18.76
CA VAL A 367 -45.49 -6.60 18.82
C VAL A 367 -45.01 -7.84 19.57
N GLU A 368 -45.54 -8.02 20.80
CA GLU A 368 -45.51 -9.25 21.57
C GLU A 368 -46.25 -10.37 20.82
N ASP A 369 -45.56 -11.50 20.61
CA ASP A 369 -46.13 -12.75 20.13
C ASP A 369 -46.22 -13.71 21.33
N ASP A 370 -47.41 -13.79 21.94
CA ASP A 370 -47.70 -14.59 23.13
C ASP A 370 -48.25 -15.96 22.69
N ASN A 371 -47.49 -17.03 22.97
CA ASN A 371 -47.84 -18.41 22.64
C ASN A 371 -48.12 -19.19 23.94
N PRO A 372 -49.31 -19.77 24.15
CA PRO A 372 -49.64 -20.42 25.41
C PRO A 372 -49.07 -21.83 25.49
N LYS A 373 -48.17 -22.08 26.45
CA LYS A 373 -47.81 -23.43 26.91
C LYS A 373 -48.62 -23.79 28.16
N ALA A 374 -49.52 -24.75 27.97
CA ALA A 374 -50.16 -25.49 29.06
C ALA A 374 -49.12 -26.26 29.87
N THR A 375 -49.13 -26.10 31.20
CA THR A 375 -48.46 -27.02 32.13
C THR A 375 -49.41 -27.34 33.26
N LEU A 376 -49.58 -28.65 33.47
CA LEU A 376 -50.47 -29.31 34.40
C LEU A 376 -50.07 -29.06 35.86
N THR A 377 -51.09 -28.89 36.69
CA THR A 377 -51.07 -28.93 38.15
C THR A 377 -50.78 -30.34 38.66
N ASP A 378 -49.86 -30.48 39.60
CA ASP A 378 -49.84 -31.56 40.58
C ASP A 378 -49.24 -31.02 41.90
N GLU A 379 -50.09 -30.84 42.91
CA GLU A 379 -49.71 -30.85 44.32
C GLU A 379 -50.77 -31.67 45.08
N ASN A 380 -50.33 -32.80 45.63
CA ASN A 380 -50.99 -33.52 46.70
C ASN A 380 -49.89 -34.10 47.60
N VAL A 381 -50.02 -33.78 48.89
CA VAL A 381 -49.30 -34.27 50.09
C VAL A 381 -48.01 -33.56 50.47
#